data_AF-A0A821T0N5-F1
#
_entry.id   AF-A0A821T0N5-F1
#
_cell.length_a   1.000
_cell.length_b   1.000
_cell.length_c   1.000
_cell.angle_alpha   90.00
_cell.angle_beta   90.00
_cell.angle_gamma   90.00
#
_symmetry.space_group_name_H-M   'P 1'
#
loop_
_entity.id
_entity.type
_entity.pdbx_description
1 polymer ?
#
loop_
_entity_poly.entity_id
_entity_poly.type
_entity_poly.pdbx_seq_one_letter_code
_entity_poly.pdbx_strand_id
1 'polypeptide(L)'
;KCEPECISSYVSQFITYLEPFIHHTIHYVSYMIYRNEKIHLLEQIKSLVETSLQLIFSTKESGGNIKNLQWHKIIDNNSDLLIKLIYKLIHTIEEQSSSIGIMNGLCQNVRKLISTLDTTKITHQGHFIDYQIRMIEILQQMIITIEQIHTSDNIRHLANQLTRQYNELINITYGAIGTANTNDLSIHIKNIVQDLGLISIELIDKLGQNNSRNDLDILCKRIIEKVISFFFSN
;
A
#
# COMPACT_ATOMS: atom_id res chain seq x y z
N LYS A 1 -19.56 13.31 8.74
CA LYS A 1 -20.17 14.67 8.70
C LYS A 1 -21.70 14.67 8.58
N CYS A 2 -22.33 13.61 8.05
CA CYS A 2 -23.80 13.51 7.95
C CYS A 2 -24.42 12.30 8.67
N GLU A 3 -23.59 11.43 9.27
CA GLU A 3 -24.02 10.21 9.96
C GLU A 3 -23.46 10.24 11.40
N PRO A 4 -24.16 10.88 12.35
CA PRO A 4 -23.70 10.97 13.73
C PRO A 4 -23.57 9.60 14.41
N GLU A 5 -24.39 8.64 13.98
CA GLU A 5 -24.45 7.27 14.53
C GLU A 5 -23.17 6.47 14.24
N CYS A 6 -22.48 6.75 13.13
CA CYS A 6 -21.28 6.02 12.73
C CYS A 6 -19.98 6.61 13.30
N ILE A 7 -20.03 7.81 13.89
CA ILE A 7 -18.83 8.52 14.38
C ILE A 7 -18.09 7.71 15.44
N SER A 8 -18.83 7.14 16.39
CA SER A 8 -18.25 6.31 17.46
C SER A 8 -17.52 5.10 16.87
N SER A 9 -18.15 4.40 15.91
CA SER A 9 -17.55 3.26 15.22
C SER A 9 -16.26 3.64 14.50
N TYR A 10 -16.25 4.75 13.75
CA TYR A 10 -15.05 5.22 13.05
C TYR A 10 -13.93 5.62 14.01
N VAL A 11 -14.23 6.31 15.11
CA VAL A 11 -13.24 6.69 16.13
C VAL A 11 -12.68 5.44 16.82
N SER A 12 -13.52 4.47 17.17
CA SER A 12 -13.08 3.18 17.73
C SER A 12 -12.17 2.43 16.76
N GLN A 13 -12.52 2.37 15.48
CA GLN A 13 -11.69 1.75 14.44
C GLN A 13 -10.34 2.48 14.29
N PHE A 14 -10.35 3.82 14.31
CA PHE A 14 -9.14 4.62 14.24
C PHE A 14 -8.19 4.34 15.43
N ILE A 15 -8.72 4.30 16.66
CA ILE A 15 -7.93 3.96 17.86
C ILE A 15 -7.36 2.54 17.77
N THR A 16 -8.14 1.58 17.24
CA THR A 16 -7.70 0.19 17.05
C THR A 16 -6.46 0.08 16.16
N TYR A 17 -6.28 0.98 15.20
CA TYR A 17 -5.06 1.05 14.39
C TYR A 17 -3.95 1.88 15.04
N LEU A 18 -4.30 2.95 15.75
CA LEU A 18 -3.34 3.89 16.34
C LEU A 18 -2.55 3.26 17.49
N GLU A 19 -3.20 2.48 18.37
CA GLU A 19 -2.56 1.83 19.52
C GLU A 19 -1.40 0.87 19.13
N PRO A 20 -1.61 -0.14 18.25
CA PRO A 20 -0.52 -1.03 17.83
C PRO A 20 0.56 -0.26 17.05
N PHE A 21 0.18 0.76 16.29
CA PHE A 21 1.14 1.60 15.58
C PHE A 21 2.09 2.34 16.54
N ILE A 22 1.56 2.98 17.59
CA ILE A 22 2.39 3.66 18.60
C ILE A 22 3.30 2.64 19.30
N HIS A 23 2.75 1.49 19.69
CA HIS A 23 3.52 0.44 20.38
C HIS A 23 4.69 -0.05 19.53
N HIS A 24 4.46 -0.43 18.27
CA HIS A 24 5.51 -0.88 17.37
C HIS A 24 6.55 0.21 17.08
N THR A 25 6.13 1.47 16.95
CA THR A 25 7.06 2.55 16.66
C THR A 25 7.94 2.89 17.86
N ILE A 26 7.39 2.88 19.08
CA ILE A 26 8.19 3.02 20.32
C ILE A 26 9.18 1.86 20.45
N HIS A 27 8.74 0.64 20.14
CA HIS A 27 9.61 -0.53 20.14
C HIS A 27 10.76 -0.37 19.14
N TYR A 28 10.47 0.03 17.90
CA TYR A 28 11.49 0.34 16.88
C TYR A 28 12.49 1.41 17.36
N VAL A 29 11.98 2.53 17.88
CA VAL A 29 12.79 3.63 18.44
C VAL A 29 13.69 3.14 19.59
N SER A 30 13.27 2.13 20.36
CA SER A 30 14.06 1.60 21.47
C SER A 30 15.36 0.94 21.02
N TYR A 31 15.41 0.39 19.80
CA TYR A 31 16.60 -0.22 19.19
C TYR A 31 17.48 0.77 18.42
N MET A 32 17.04 2.01 18.22
CA MET A 32 17.84 3.01 17.50
C MET A 32 19.08 3.40 18.29
N ILE A 33 20.24 3.33 17.62
CA ILE A 33 21.56 3.60 18.19
C ILE A 33 21.81 5.12 18.27
N TYR A 34 21.41 5.86 17.23
CA TYR A 34 21.69 7.29 17.11
C TYR A 34 20.68 8.13 17.90
N ARG A 35 21.17 8.78 18.97
CA ARG A 35 20.34 9.59 19.89
C ARG A 35 19.55 10.70 19.18
N ASN A 36 20.16 11.41 18.24
CA ASN A 36 19.52 12.54 17.58
C ASN A 36 18.38 12.09 16.67
N GLU A 37 18.57 11.00 15.93
CA GLU A 37 17.53 10.38 15.08
C GLU A 37 16.38 9.83 15.92
N LYS A 38 16.71 9.17 17.04
CA LYS A 38 15.74 8.69 18.02
C LYS A 38 14.84 9.80 18.57
N ILE A 39 15.43 10.92 18.99
CA ILE A 39 14.66 12.08 19.48
C ILE A 39 13.79 12.65 18.36
N HIS A 40 14.34 12.77 17.15
CA HIS A 40 13.60 13.29 16.00
C HIS A 40 12.36 12.43 15.67
N LEU A 41 12.51 11.11 15.65
CA LEU A 41 11.41 10.19 15.36
C LEU A 41 10.34 10.23 16.46
N LEU A 42 10.75 10.35 17.74
CA LEU A 42 9.81 10.53 18.86
C LEU A 42 8.99 11.82 18.77
N GLU A 43 9.61 12.94 18.38
CA GLU A 43 8.88 14.21 18.20
C GLU A 43 7.86 14.12 17.05
N GLN A 44 8.19 13.39 15.97
CA GLN A 44 7.22 13.18 14.89
C GLN A 44 6.04 12.31 15.34
N ILE A 45 6.29 11.23 16.08
CA ILE A 45 5.23 10.37 16.65
C ILE A 45 4.37 11.18 17.62
N LYS A 46 4.98 11.97 18.50
CA LYS A 46 4.28 12.85 19.44
C LYS A 46 3.35 13.82 18.70
N SER A 47 3.86 14.52 17.68
CA SER A 47 3.05 15.43 16.87
C SER A 47 1.87 14.72 16.21
N LEU A 48 2.08 13.49 15.68
CA LEU A 48 1.03 12.67 15.10
C LEU A 48 -0.04 12.29 16.13
N VAL A 49 0.35 11.90 17.35
CA VAL A 49 -0.57 11.57 18.44
C VAL A 49 -1.35 12.81 18.91
N GLU A 50 -0.69 13.96 19.04
CA GLU A 50 -1.34 15.23 19.40
C GLU A 50 -2.38 15.65 18.35
N THR A 51 -2.05 15.55 17.06
CA THR A 51 -3.00 15.85 15.98
C THR A 51 -4.13 14.82 15.92
N SER A 52 -3.86 13.54 16.15
CA SER A 52 -4.88 12.49 16.25
C SER A 52 -5.87 12.78 17.38
N LEU A 53 -5.37 13.22 18.55
CA LEU A 53 -6.19 13.63 19.68
C LEU A 53 -7.05 14.86 19.34
N GLN A 54 -6.46 15.86 18.70
CA GLN A 54 -7.18 17.05 18.23
C GLN A 54 -8.28 16.70 17.22
N LEU A 55 -8.04 15.74 16.32
CA LEU A 55 -9.04 15.25 15.37
C LEU A 55 -10.20 14.54 16.08
N ILE A 56 -9.93 13.74 17.10
CA ILE A 56 -10.97 13.06 17.90
C ILE A 56 -11.80 14.11 18.66
N PHE A 57 -11.15 15.11 19.28
CA PHE A 57 -11.88 16.18 19.96
C PHE A 57 -12.72 17.02 19.00
N SER A 58 -12.18 17.43 17.85
CA SER A 58 -12.97 18.21 16.88
C SER A 58 -14.14 17.41 16.32
N THR A 59 -13.97 16.09 16.15
CA THR A 59 -15.04 15.17 15.76
C THR A 59 -16.12 15.07 16.84
N LYS A 60 -15.72 14.98 18.12
CA LYS A 60 -16.65 15.01 19.27
C LYS A 60 -17.46 16.31 19.31
N GLU A 61 -16.80 17.46 19.21
CA GLU A 61 -17.47 18.77 19.26
C GLU A 61 -18.37 19.04 18.04
N SER A 62 -18.04 18.47 16.87
CA SER A 62 -18.93 18.49 15.71
C SER A 62 -20.21 17.67 15.93
N GLY A 63 -20.12 16.54 16.63
CA GLY A 63 -21.24 15.64 16.93
C GLY A 63 -21.98 15.12 15.70
N GLY A 64 -21.39 15.22 14.50
CA GLY A 64 -22.06 14.90 13.23
C GLY A 64 -23.17 15.87 12.83
N ASN A 65 -23.26 17.04 13.48
CA ASN A 65 -24.28 18.04 13.19
C ASN A 65 -23.93 18.80 11.91
N ILE A 66 -24.74 18.64 10.86
CA ILE A 66 -24.56 19.26 9.54
C ILE A 66 -24.51 20.80 9.64
N LYS A 67 -25.19 21.39 10.63
CA LYS A 67 -25.23 22.85 10.83
C LYS A 67 -23.94 23.42 11.41
N ASN A 68 -23.07 22.58 11.98
CA ASN A 68 -21.88 23.02 12.70
C ASN A 68 -20.66 23.21 11.80
N LEU A 69 -20.78 24.11 10.82
CA LEU A 69 -19.80 24.32 9.73
C LEU A 69 -18.41 24.70 10.23
N GLN A 70 -18.30 25.38 11.37
CA GLN A 70 -17.02 25.76 11.95
C GLN A 70 -16.21 24.53 12.37
N TRP A 71 -16.84 23.59 13.08
CA TRP A 71 -16.18 22.35 13.49
C TRP A 71 -15.88 21.41 12.33
N HIS A 72 -16.73 21.40 11.28
CA HIS A 72 -16.42 20.65 10.05
C HIS A 72 -15.12 21.12 9.39
N LYS A 73 -14.86 22.44 9.35
CA LYS A 73 -13.60 22.99 8.84
C LYS A 73 -12.41 22.60 9.71
N ILE A 74 -12.57 22.60 11.03
CA ILE A 74 -11.51 22.18 11.97
C ILE A 74 -11.18 20.70 11.79
N ILE A 75 -12.20 19.85 11.60
CA ILE A 75 -12.00 18.43 11.29
C ILE A 75 -11.20 18.25 9.99
N ASP A 76 -11.57 18.96 8.92
CA ASP A 76 -10.84 18.90 7.65
C ASP A 76 -9.37 19.30 7.82
N ASN A 77 -9.13 20.43 8.47
CA ASN A 77 -7.78 20.92 8.70
C ASN A 77 -6.95 19.92 9.53
N ASN A 78 -7.54 19.33 10.58
CA ASN A 78 -6.86 18.34 11.40
C ASN A 78 -6.60 17.04 10.64
N SER A 79 -7.54 16.62 9.78
CA SER A 79 -7.37 15.45 8.91
C SER A 79 -6.23 15.66 7.90
N ASP A 80 -6.21 16.80 7.22
CA ASP A 80 -5.15 17.15 6.27
C ASP A 80 -3.79 17.23 6.95
N LEU A 81 -3.73 17.82 8.15
CA LEU A 81 -2.51 17.89 8.95
C LEU A 81 -2.05 16.49 9.37
N LEU A 82 -2.96 15.63 9.83
CA LEU A 82 -2.64 14.27 10.24
C LEU A 82 -2.08 13.46 9.06
N ILE A 83 -2.70 13.55 7.89
CA ILE A 83 -2.22 12.89 6.66
C ILE A 83 -0.81 13.36 6.31
N LYS A 84 -0.54 14.68 6.37
CA LYS A 84 0.80 15.23 6.14
C LYS A 84 1.83 14.71 7.14
N LEU A 85 1.47 14.62 8.42
CA LEU A 85 2.37 14.07 9.46
C LEU A 85 2.66 12.59 9.25
N ILE A 86 1.66 11.80 8.84
CA ILE A 86 1.83 10.38 8.47
C ILE A 86 2.83 10.26 7.31
N TYR A 87 2.66 11.03 6.23
CA TYR A 87 3.59 10.98 5.10
C TYR A 87 5.01 11.39 5.47
N LYS A 88 5.15 12.43 6.31
CA LYS A 88 6.46 12.86 6.82
C LYS A 88 7.14 11.75 7.64
N LEU A 89 6.37 11.08 8.51
CA LEU A 89 6.88 9.99 9.33
C LEU A 89 7.33 8.80 8.50
N ILE A 90 6.51 8.40 7.51
CA ILE A 90 6.86 7.33 6.56
C ILE A 90 8.19 7.66 5.88
N HIS A 91 8.35 8.89 5.39
CA HIS A 91 9.59 9.33 4.74
C HIS A 91 10.80 9.21 5.67
N THR A 92 10.71 9.68 6.92
CA THR A 92 11.81 9.58 7.89
C THR A 92 12.18 8.14 8.20
N ILE A 93 11.19 7.25 8.36
CA ILE A 93 11.45 5.81 8.59
C ILE A 93 12.12 5.19 7.36
N GLU A 94 11.68 5.53 6.14
CA GLU A 94 12.28 5.04 4.90
C GLU A 94 13.71 5.53 4.70
N GLU A 95 14.05 6.75 5.12
CA GLU A 95 15.42 7.27 5.07
C GLU A 95 16.35 6.55 6.04
N GLN A 96 15.87 6.20 7.23
CA GLN A 96 16.65 5.55 8.27
C GLN A 96 16.74 4.02 8.11
N SER A 97 15.85 3.44 7.31
CA SER A 97 15.81 2.00 7.09
C SER A 97 16.85 1.57 6.04
N SER A 98 17.51 0.44 6.30
CA SER A 98 18.41 -0.16 5.31
C SER A 98 17.63 -0.62 4.08
N SER A 99 18.27 -0.60 2.90
CA SER A 99 17.66 -1.06 1.65
C SER A 99 17.06 -2.46 1.79
N ILE A 100 17.80 -3.40 2.40
CA ILE A 100 17.33 -4.76 2.73
C ILE A 100 16.07 -4.75 3.61
N GLY A 101 16.04 -3.94 4.67
CA GLY A 101 14.91 -3.90 5.61
C GLY A 101 13.61 -3.41 4.95
N ILE A 102 13.71 -2.37 4.13
CA ILE A 102 12.58 -1.83 3.36
C ILE A 102 12.10 -2.88 2.37
N MET A 103 13.02 -3.49 1.63
CA MET A 103 12.69 -4.51 0.63
C MET A 103 11.97 -5.72 1.24
N ASN A 104 12.42 -6.18 2.42
CA ASN A 104 11.74 -7.22 3.17
C ASN A 104 10.31 -6.82 3.55
N GLY A 105 10.10 -5.57 4.00
CA GLY A 105 8.77 -5.05 4.29
C GLY A 105 7.85 -5.05 3.06
N LEU A 106 8.38 -4.66 1.90
CA LEU A 106 7.65 -4.70 0.62
C LEU A 106 7.32 -6.13 0.19
N CYS A 107 8.26 -7.05 0.29
CA CYS A 107 8.02 -8.48 0.06
C CYS A 107 6.90 -9.02 0.95
N GLN A 108 6.90 -8.68 2.24
CA GLN A 108 5.83 -9.09 3.17
C GLN A 108 4.48 -8.48 2.79
N ASN A 109 4.45 -7.24 2.32
CA ASN A 109 3.23 -6.60 1.84
C ASN A 109 2.65 -7.33 0.61
N VAL A 110 3.48 -7.61 -0.40
CA VAL A 110 3.05 -8.36 -1.58
C VAL A 110 2.57 -9.76 -1.19
N ARG A 111 3.25 -10.46 -0.27
CA ARG A 111 2.79 -11.77 0.23
C ARG A 111 1.41 -11.70 0.89
N LYS A 112 1.15 -10.66 1.68
CA LYS A 112 -0.19 -10.43 2.27
C LYS A 112 -1.23 -10.22 1.18
N LEU A 113 -0.94 -9.42 0.16
CA LEU A 113 -1.85 -9.18 -0.97
C LEU A 113 -2.12 -10.45 -1.81
N ILE A 114 -1.13 -11.32 -1.99
CA ILE A 114 -1.34 -12.62 -2.64
C ILE A 114 -2.34 -13.46 -1.83
N SER A 115 -2.17 -13.51 -0.50
CA SER A 115 -3.04 -14.32 0.37
C SER A 115 -4.50 -13.83 0.40
N THR A 116 -4.76 -12.55 0.13
CA THR A 116 -6.13 -12.04 0.13
C THR A 116 -6.94 -12.56 -1.06
N LEU A 117 -6.33 -12.85 -2.21
CA LEU A 117 -6.98 -13.47 -3.37
C LEU A 117 -7.64 -14.84 -3.09
N ASP A 118 -7.23 -15.53 -2.03
CA ASP A 118 -7.82 -16.81 -1.61
C ASP A 118 -9.06 -16.66 -0.72
N THR A 119 -9.28 -15.49 -0.13
CA THR A 119 -10.18 -15.32 1.04
C THR A 119 -11.41 -14.45 0.79
N THR A 120 -11.51 -13.80 -0.38
CA THR A 120 -12.53 -12.76 -0.60
C THR A 120 -13.87 -13.27 -1.13
N LYS A 121 -14.95 -12.75 -0.53
CA LYS A 121 -16.31 -12.80 -1.07
C LYS A 121 -16.40 -11.85 -2.27
N ILE A 122 -16.69 -12.42 -3.42
CA ILE A 122 -16.71 -11.76 -4.71
C ILE A 122 -17.90 -10.78 -4.79
N THR A 123 -17.65 -9.51 -5.14
CA THR A 123 -18.70 -8.51 -5.44
C THR A 123 -18.87 -8.34 -6.94
N HIS A 124 -20.07 -8.67 -7.45
CA HIS A 124 -20.42 -8.58 -8.88
C HIS A 124 -20.97 -7.20 -9.24
N GLN A 125 -20.09 -6.21 -9.43
CA GLN A 125 -20.49 -4.91 -9.96
C GLN A 125 -19.68 -4.64 -11.24
N GLY A 126 -20.28 -4.03 -12.27
CA GLY A 126 -19.58 -3.66 -13.51
C GLY A 126 -19.50 -4.75 -14.59
N HIS A 127 -18.87 -4.42 -15.72
CA HIS A 127 -18.63 -5.36 -16.82
C HIS A 127 -17.18 -5.87 -16.79
N PHE A 128 -17.00 -7.16 -17.08
CA PHE A 128 -15.68 -7.80 -17.11
C PHE A 128 -14.66 -7.04 -17.98
N ILE A 129 -15.11 -6.52 -19.12
CA ILE A 129 -14.24 -5.81 -20.05
C ILE A 129 -13.66 -4.52 -19.46
N ASP A 130 -14.39 -3.83 -18.58
CA ASP A 130 -13.91 -2.61 -17.91
C ASP A 130 -12.78 -2.94 -16.93
N TYR A 131 -12.92 -4.06 -16.21
CA TYR A 131 -11.86 -4.57 -15.34
C TYR A 131 -10.66 -5.03 -16.15
N GLN A 132 -10.87 -5.74 -17.26
CA GLN A 132 -9.80 -6.19 -18.14
C GLN A 132 -8.97 -5.00 -18.67
N ILE A 133 -9.62 -3.93 -19.14
CA ILE A 133 -8.94 -2.71 -19.61
C ILE A 133 -8.11 -2.09 -18.48
N ARG A 134 -8.67 -1.96 -17.27
CA ARG A 134 -7.93 -1.42 -16.12
C ARG A 134 -6.75 -2.30 -15.70
N MET A 135 -6.91 -3.62 -15.71
CA MET A 135 -5.80 -4.54 -15.43
C MET A 135 -4.66 -4.33 -16.44
N ILE A 136 -5.00 -4.18 -17.71
CA ILE A 136 -4.05 -3.88 -18.79
C ILE A 136 -3.28 -2.58 -18.51
N GLU A 137 -3.97 -1.50 -18.16
CA GLU A 137 -3.34 -0.21 -17.86
C GLU A 137 -2.35 -0.31 -16.69
N ILE A 138 -2.73 -0.99 -15.61
CA ILE A 138 -1.87 -1.19 -14.45
C ILE A 138 -0.66 -2.05 -14.83
N LEU A 139 -0.87 -3.12 -15.57
CA LEU A 139 0.21 -4.00 -16.05
C LEU A 139 1.21 -3.25 -16.95
N GLN A 140 0.74 -2.31 -17.79
CA GLN A 140 1.63 -1.44 -18.58
C GLN A 140 2.47 -0.52 -17.68
N GLN A 141 1.87 0.07 -16.64
CA GLN A 141 2.62 0.88 -15.68
C GLN A 141 3.67 0.06 -14.92
N MET A 142 3.35 -1.20 -14.60
CA MET A 142 4.32 -2.13 -14.01
C MET A 142 5.48 -2.41 -14.96
N ILE A 143 5.22 -2.68 -16.24
CA ILE A 143 6.29 -2.87 -17.25
C ILE A 143 7.22 -1.65 -17.29
N ILE A 144 6.67 -0.44 -17.38
CA ILE A 144 7.48 0.79 -17.43
C ILE A 144 8.34 0.93 -16.17
N THR A 145 7.77 0.60 -15.00
CA THR A 145 8.49 0.65 -13.72
C THR A 145 9.63 -0.37 -13.69
N ILE A 146 9.40 -1.58 -14.22
CA ILE A 146 10.41 -2.64 -14.30
C ILE A 146 11.55 -2.27 -15.26
N GLU A 147 11.24 -1.67 -16.42
CA GLU A 147 12.26 -1.19 -17.35
C GLU A 147 13.15 -0.10 -16.73
N GLN A 148 12.56 0.77 -15.90
CA GLN A 148 13.31 1.80 -15.17
C GLN A 148 14.29 1.22 -14.14
N ILE A 149 14.03 0.03 -13.59
CA ILE A 149 14.93 -0.62 -12.62
C ILE A 149 16.31 -0.90 -13.23
N HIS A 150 16.40 -1.13 -14.54
CA HIS A 150 17.69 -1.35 -15.22
C HIS A 150 18.53 -0.09 -15.39
N THR A 151 17.90 1.07 -15.37
CA THR A 151 18.51 2.33 -15.80
C THR A 151 18.61 3.37 -14.68
N SER A 152 17.91 3.16 -13.56
CA SER A 152 17.85 4.09 -12.44
C SER A 152 18.60 3.58 -11.21
N ASP A 153 19.23 4.51 -10.50
CA ASP A 153 19.83 4.26 -9.19
C ASP A 153 18.79 4.35 -8.04
N ASN A 154 17.58 4.83 -8.33
CA ASN A 154 16.50 5.00 -7.34
C ASN A 154 15.69 3.70 -7.13
N ILE A 155 16.40 2.59 -6.91
CA ILE A 155 15.84 1.24 -6.79
C ILE A 155 14.75 1.14 -5.73
N ARG A 156 14.94 1.82 -4.58
CA ARG A 156 13.94 1.85 -3.49
C ARG A 156 12.61 2.45 -3.94
N HIS A 157 12.64 3.57 -4.65
CA HIS A 157 11.44 4.23 -5.14
C HIS A 157 10.70 3.33 -6.13
N LEU A 158 11.43 2.69 -7.06
CA LEU A 158 10.86 1.79 -8.06
C LEU A 158 10.25 0.53 -7.43
N ALA A 159 10.90 -0.06 -6.41
CA ALA A 159 10.34 -1.20 -5.67
C ALA A 159 9.05 -0.84 -4.92
N ASN A 160 9.02 0.35 -4.29
CA ASN A 160 7.82 0.91 -3.67
C ASN A 160 6.69 1.11 -4.70
N GLN A 161 7.02 1.69 -5.86
CA GLN A 161 6.07 1.94 -6.96
C GLN A 161 5.50 0.63 -7.50
N LEU A 162 6.35 -0.38 -7.74
CA LEU A 162 5.94 -1.71 -8.20
C LEU A 162 4.98 -2.38 -7.20
N THR A 163 5.27 -2.27 -5.90
CA THR A 163 4.40 -2.80 -4.84
C THR A 163 3.03 -2.11 -4.81
N ARG A 164 2.98 -0.79 -5.02
CA ARG A 164 1.72 -0.03 -5.08
C ARG A 164 0.88 -0.42 -6.31
N GLN A 165 1.51 -0.54 -7.47
CA GLN A 165 0.84 -0.98 -8.70
C GLN A 165 0.29 -2.40 -8.56
N TYR A 166 1.05 -3.30 -7.93
CA TYR A 166 0.55 -4.65 -7.64
C TYR A 166 -0.67 -4.65 -6.71
N ASN A 167 -0.69 -3.78 -5.68
CA ASN A 167 -1.87 -3.62 -4.83
C ASN A 167 -3.09 -3.13 -5.62
N GLU A 168 -2.90 -2.17 -6.52
CA GLU A 168 -3.96 -1.71 -7.41
C GLU A 168 -4.47 -2.83 -8.32
N LEU A 169 -3.55 -3.63 -8.89
CA LEU A 169 -3.88 -4.80 -9.70
C LEU A 169 -4.74 -5.79 -8.92
N ILE A 170 -4.40 -6.09 -7.66
CA ILE A 170 -5.18 -6.97 -6.78
C ILE A 170 -6.61 -6.46 -6.59
N ASN A 171 -6.78 -5.16 -6.35
CA ASN A 171 -8.09 -4.56 -6.18
C ASN A 171 -8.97 -4.68 -7.43
N ILE A 172 -8.40 -4.46 -8.62
CA ILE A 172 -9.10 -4.64 -9.90
C ILE A 172 -9.39 -6.13 -10.16
N THR A 173 -8.47 -7.02 -9.77
CA THR A 173 -8.58 -8.47 -9.95
C THR A 173 -9.82 -9.04 -9.25
N TYR A 174 -10.22 -8.52 -8.09
CA TYR A 174 -11.46 -8.95 -7.43
C TYR A 174 -12.71 -8.72 -8.30
N GLY A 175 -12.78 -7.56 -8.98
CA GLY A 175 -13.86 -7.25 -9.91
C GLY A 175 -13.82 -8.13 -11.16
N ALA A 176 -12.63 -8.36 -11.72
CA ALA A 176 -12.45 -9.24 -12.88
C ALA A 176 -12.85 -10.70 -12.59
N ILE A 177 -12.37 -11.26 -11.47
CA ILE A 177 -12.71 -12.64 -11.04
C ILE A 177 -14.21 -12.79 -10.82
N GLY A 178 -14.87 -11.74 -10.29
CA GLY A 178 -16.31 -11.77 -10.08
C GLY A 178 -17.14 -11.63 -11.33
N THR A 179 -16.71 -10.81 -12.27
CA THR A 179 -17.50 -10.56 -13.49
C THR A 179 -17.16 -11.50 -14.64
N ALA A 180 -16.17 -12.37 -14.46
CA ALA A 180 -15.77 -13.37 -15.46
C ALA A 180 -16.91 -14.34 -15.81
N ASN A 181 -16.99 -14.67 -17.10
CA ASN A 181 -18.06 -15.49 -17.66
C ASN A 181 -17.94 -16.98 -17.29
N THR A 182 -16.74 -17.45 -16.93
CA THR A 182 -16.47 -18.84 -16.56
C THR A 182 -15.57 -18.91 -15.33
N ASN A 183 -15.79 -19.94 -14.50
CA ASN A 183 -14.96 -20.19 -13.34
C ASN A 183 -13.49 -20.51 -13.73
N ASP A 184 -13.28 -21.13 -14.89
CA ASP A 184 -11.94 -21.40 -15.41
C ASP A 184 -11.19 -20.10 -15.72
N LEU A 185 -11.86 -19.10 -16.29
CA LEU A 185 -11.27 -17.77 -16.52
C LEU A 185 -10.94 -17.07 -15.20
N SER A 186 -11.84 -17.12 -14.21
CA SER A 186 -11.60 -16.59 -12.87
C SER A 186 -10.36 -17.21 -12.22
N ILE A 187 -10.23 -18.54 -12.27
CA ILE A 187 -9.07 -19.28 -11.74
C ILE A 187 -7.80 -18.91 -12.51
N HIS A 188 -7.88 -18.82 -13.84
CA HIS A 188 -6.74 -18.47 -14.67
C HIS A 188 -6.20 -17.07 -14.37
N ILE A 189 -7.07 -16.07 -14.29
CA ILE A 189 -6.72 -14.68 -13.92
C ILE A 189 -6.05 -14.66 -12.55
N LYS A 190 -6.65 -15.34 -11.57
CA LYS A 190 -6.11 -15.44 -10.21
C LYS A 190 -4.69 -16.01 -10.20
N ASN A 191 -4.48 -17.14 -10.88
CA ASN A 191 -3.18 -17.80 -10.93
C ASN A 191 -2.11 -16.91 -11.57
N ILE A 192 -2.44 -16.20 -12.66
CA ILE A 192 -1.49 -15.27 -13.31
C ILE A 192 -1.10 -14.14 -12.37
N VAL A 193 -2.07 -13.51 -11.69
CA VAL A 193 -1.80 -12.41 -10.75
C VAL A 193 -0.97 -12.91 -9.56
N GLN A 194 -1.27 -14.10 -9.02
CA GLN A 194 -0.48 -14.72 -7.95
C GLN A 194 0.96 -15.00 -8.37
N ASP A 195 1.17 -15.62 -9.54
CA ASP A 195 2.49 -15.88 -10.10
C ASP A 195 3.28 -14.58 -10.30
N LEU A 196 2.62 -13.54 -10.83
CA LEU A 196 3.23 -12.23 -11.02
C LEU A 196 3.66 -11.61 -9.69
N GLY A 197 2.85 -11.76 -8.64
CA GLY A 197 3.21 -11.35 -7.29
C GLY A 197 4.42 -12.10 -6.73
N LEU A 198 4.50 -13.41 -6.95
CA LEU A 198 5.65 -14.22 -6.53
C LEU A 198 6.95 -13.81 -7.22
N ILE A 199 6.91 -13.58 -8.54
CA ILE A 199 8.09 -13.10 -9.29
C ILE A 199 8.46 -11.67 -8.86
N SER A 200 7.47 -10.81 -8.57
CA SER A 200 7.71 -9.45 -8.05
C SER A 200 8.39 -9.48 -6.68
N ILE A 201 8.03 -10.41 -5.79
CA ILE A 201 8.73 -10.63 -4.51
C ILE A 201 10.18 -11.04 -4.75
N GLU A 202 10.42 -11.96 -5.68
CA GLU A 202 11.78 -12.42 -6.02
C GLU A 202 12.64 -11.25 -6.54
N LEU A 203 12.08 -10.41 -7.43
CA LEU A 203 12.75 -9.20 -7.92
C LEU A 203 13.05 -8.21 -6.80
N ILE A 204 12.05 -7.88 -5.97
CA ILE A 204 12.19 -6.95 -4.86
C ILE A 204 13.28 -7.45 -3.89
N ASP A 205 13.23 -8.71 -3.45
CA ASP A 205 14.26 -9.30 -2.58
C ASP A 205 15.69 -9.19 -3.19
N LYS A 206 15.82 -9.47 -4.49
CA LYS A 206 17.09 -9.38 -5.21
C LYS A 206 17.62 -7.96 -5.33
N LEU A 207 16.74 -6.97 -5.48
CA LEU A 207 17.08 -5.55 -5.47
C LEU A 207 17.59 -5.09 -4.10
N GLY A 208 17.06 -5.63 -3.01
CA GLY A 208 17.50 -5.31 -1.65
C GLY A 208 18.93 -5.81 -1.37
N GLN A 209 19.28 -6.97 -1.92
CA GLN A 209 20.57 -7.63 -1.75
C GLN A 209 21.70 -7.06 -2.62
N ASN A 210 21.43 -6.05 -3.47
CA ASN A 210 22.38 -5.53 -4.47
C ASN A 210 23.01 -6.64 -5.34
N ASN A 211 22.20 -7.63 -5.74
CA ASN A 211 22.67 -8.78 -6.51
C ASN A 211 23.16 -8.39 -7.92
N SER A 212 23.86 -9.33 -8.58
CA SER A 212 24.46 -9.10 -9.90
C SER A 212 23.42 -8.62 -10.93
N ARG A 213 23.79 -7.66 -11.77
CA ARG A 213 22.90 -7.04 -12.77
C ARG A 213 22.25 -8.07 -13.71
N ASN A 214 22.95 -9.17 -13.98
CA ASN A 214 22.45 -10.28 -14.81
C ASN A 214 21.26 -11.01 -14.16
N ASP A 215 21.25 -11.18 -12.84
CA ASP A 215 20.14 -11.85 -12.14
C ASP A 215 18.87 -10.99 -12.20
N LEU A 216 19.04 -9.66 -12.10
CA LEU A 216 17.94 -8.70 -12.23
C LEU A 216 17.36 -8.69 -13.65
N ASP A 217 18.22 -8.71 -14.67
CA ASP A 217 17.79 -8.80 -16.09
C ASP A 217 16.94 -10.04 -16.37
N ILE A 218 17.27 -11.18 -15.77
CA ILE A 218 16.49 -12.42 -15.91
C ILE A 218 15.11 -12.26 -15.25
N LEU A 219 15.04 -11.68 -14.05
CA LEU A 219 13.79 -11.51 -13.32
C LEU A 219 12.86 -10.51 -13.98
N CYS A 220 13.40 -9.37 -14.44
CA CYS A 220 12.62 -8.38 -15.17
C CYS A 220 12.02 -8.97 -16.45
N LYS A 221 12.80 -9.75 -17.22
CA LYS A 221 12.29 -10.47 -18.40
C LYS A 221 11.17 -11.44 -18.04
N ARG A 222 11.32 -12.24 -16.98
CA ARG A 222 10.27 -13.17 -16.51
C ARG A 222 8.98 -12.44 -16.14
N ILE A 223 9.05 -11.29 -15.47
CA ILE A 223 7.84 -10.50 -15.16
C ILE A 223 7.22 -9.98 -16.45
N ILE A 224 8.01 -9.38 -17.34
CA ILE A 224 7.51 -8.85 -18.63
C ILE A 224 6.85 -9.96 -19.45
N GLU A 225 7.46 -11.14 -19.56
CA GLU A 225 6.88 -12.31 -20.23
C GLU A 225 5.55 -12.73 -19.60
N LYS A 226 5.47 -12.74 -18.26
CA LYS A 226 4.22 -13.08 -17.57
C LYS A 226 3.12 -12.05 -17.83
N VAL A 227 3.47 -10.77 -17.80
CA VAL A 227 2.55 -9.68 -18.16
C VAL A 227 2.09 -9.84 -19.60
N ILE A 228 3.00 -10.03 -20.55
CA ILE A 228 2.70 -10.26 -21.97
C ILE A 228 1.79 -11.48 -22.15
N SER A 229 2.05 -12.59 -21.44
CA SER A 229 1.21 -13.77 -21.52
C SER A 229 -0.24 -13.50 -21.10
N PHE A 230 -0.45 -12.61 -20.11
CA PHE A 230 -1.80 -12.20 -19.69
C PHE A 230 -2.55 -11.45 -20.81
N PHE A 231 -1.83 -10.66 -21.62
CA PHE A 231 -2.40 -9.95 -22.77
C PHE A 231 -2.81 -10.89 -23.90
N PHE A 232 -2.00 -11.92 -24.19
CA PHE A 232 -2.21 -12.80 -25.35
C PHE A 232 -3.03 -14.07 -25.05
N SER A 233 -3.37 -14.33 -23.79
CA SER A 233 -4.18 -15.49 -23.40
C SER A 233 -5.70 -15.23 -23.44
N ASN A 234 -6.14 -14.01 -23.82
CA ASN A 234 -7.55 -13.59 -23.88
C ASN A 234 -7.95 -13.07 -25.26
#